data_AF-A0A914D9Q8-F1
#
_entry.id   AF-A0A914D9Q8-F1
#
_cell.length_a   1.000
_cell.length_b   1.000
_cell.length_c   1.000
_cell.angle_alpha   90.00
_cell.angle_beta   90.00
_cell.angle_gamma   90.00
#
_symmetry.space_group_name_H-M   'P 1'
#
loop_
_entity.id
_entity.type
_entity.pdbx_description
1 polymer ?
#
loop_
_entity_poly.entity_id
_entity_poly.type
_entity_poly.pdbx_seq_one_letter_code
_entity_poly.pdbx_strand_id
1 'polypeptide(L)' 'MAIPAEAPKTTTQGNPSAIISQIEAQGNLVRELKSKDPKAQEAKDAIAKLLELKKQFKETTGQEYKPGMVIPN' A
#
# COMPACT_ATOMS: atom_id res chain seq x y z
N MET A 1 -13.43 -2.32 29.26
CA MET A 1 -12.53 -1.77 28.22
C MET A 1 -12.75 -2.56 26.94
N ALA A 2 -13.67 -2.13 26.09
CA ALA A 2 -13.87 -2.68 24.75
C ALA A 2 -14.36 -1.51 23.89
N ILE A 3 -13.44 -0.98 23.08
CA ILE A 3 -13.75 0.02 22.06
C ILE A 3 -14.02 -0.69 20.73
N PRO A 4 -14.93 -0.15 19.89
CA PRO A 4 -15.76 -0.90 18.95
C PRO A 4 -15.45 -0.62 17.47
N ALA A 5 -15.93 -1.50 16.57
CA ALA A 5 -15.96 -1.41 15.09
C ALA A 5 -14.58 -1.51 14.38
N GLU A 6 -14.38 -2.26 13.31
CA GLU A 6 -15.10 -2.21 12.03
C GLU A 6 -15.00 -3.54 11.26
N ALA A 7 -16.15 -4.02 10.81
CA ALA A 7 -16.25 -4.66 9.51
C ALA A 7 -17.41 -3.98 8.76
N PRO A 8 -17.10 -3.22 7.71
CA PRO A 8 -17.95 -3.19 6.54
C PRO A 8 -17.11 -3.51 5.31
N LYS A 9 -17.47 -4.60 4.65
CA LYS A 9 -17.11 -4.84 3.26
C LYS A 9 -17.95 -3.89 2.40
N THR A 10 -17.52 -2.68 2.08
CA THR A 10 -18.10 -1.95 0.93
C THR A 10 -17.27 -0.74 0.48
N THR A 11 -17.04 -0.68 -0.83
CA THR A 11 -16.94 0.53 -1.68
C THR A 11 -15.84 1.55 -1.40
N THR A 12 -14.84 1.51 -2.30
CA THR A 12 -14.48 2.62 -3.20
C THR A 12 -14.51 4.03 -2.60
N GLN A 13 -13.32 4.63 -2.51
CA GLN A 13 -13.01 6.06 -2.33
C GLN A 13 -13.03 6.59 -0.88
N GLY A 14 -11.90 6.49 -0.19
CA GLY A 14 -11.59 7.47 0.88
C GLY A 14 -10.92 6.95 2.15
N ASN A 15 -10.80 5.63 2.35
CA ASN A 15 -10.25 5.12 3.61
C ASN A 15 -8.72 4.96 3.54
N PRO A 16 -7.94 5.75 4.31
CA PRO A 16 -6.47 5.67 4.30
C PRO A 16 -5.96 4.28 4.72
N SER A 17 -6.67 3.59 5.62
CA SER A 17 -6.36 2.22 6.05
C SER A 17 -6.40 1.19 4.92
N ALA A 18 -7.34 1.34 3.97
CA ALA A 18 -7.43 0.47 2.81
C ALA A 18 -6.27 0.72 1.83
N ILE A 19 -5.87 1.99 1.68
CA ILE A 19 -4.74 2.38 0.84
C ILE A 19 -3.44 1.81 1.43
N ILE A 20 -3.23 1.87 2.75
CA ILE A 20 -2.08 1.25 3.43
C ILE A 20 -2.01 -0.24 3.14
N SER A 21 -3.12 -0.97 3.33
CA SER A 21 -3.17 -2.42 3.08
C SER A 21 -2.78 -2.77 1.64
N GLN A 22 -3.22 -1.96 0.67
CA GLN A 22 -2.83 -2.13 -0.72
C GLN A 22 -1.35 -1.80 -0.95
N ILE A 23 -0.81 -0.77 -0.30
CA ILE A 23 0.61 -0.42 -0.41
C ILE A 23 1.49 -1.54 0.15
N GLU A 24 1.13 -2.14 1.29
CA GLU A 24 1.87 -3.25 1.88
C GLU A 24 1.85 -4.49 0.99
N ALA A 25 0.66 -4.87 0.50
CA ALA A 25 0.51 -5.98 -0.44
C ALA A 25 1.33 -5.75 -1.72
N GLN A 26 1.26 -4.53 -2.28
CA GLN A 26 2.03 -4.16 -3.46
C GLN A 26 3.54 -4.14 -3.16
N GLY A 27 3.95 -3.71 -1.97
CA GLY A 27 5.36 -3.67 -1.56
C GLY A 27 5.99 -5.05 -1.47
N ASN A 28 5.23 -6.02 -0.94
CA ASN A 28 5.65 -7.42 -0.94
C ASN A 28 5.75 -7.96 -2.37
N LEU A 29 4.74 -7.68 -3.21
CA LEU A 29 4.73 -8.10 -4.61
C LEU A 29 5.91 -7.52 -5.39
N VAL A 30 6.22 -6.22 -5.22
CA VAL A 30 7.40 -5.58 -5.83
C VAL A 30 8.69 -6.24 -5.36
N ARG A 31 8.79 -6.64 -4.09
CA ARG A 31 9.99 -7.28 -3.53
C ARG A 31 10.17 -8.70 -4.07
N GLU A 32 9.10 -9.48 -4.13
CA GLU A 32 9.03 -10.82 -4.73
C GLU A 32 9.36 -10.76 -6.23
N LEU A 33 8.67 -9.90 -6.98
CA LEU A 33 8.86 -9.75 -8.43
C LEU A 33 10.24 -9.20 -8.77
N LYS A 34 10.78 -8.23 -8.02
CA LYS A 34 12.17 -7.77 -8.23
C LYS A 34 13.22 -8.81 -7.82
N SER A 35 12.93 -9.67 -6.85
CA SER A 35 13.85 -10.75 -6.45
C SER A 35 13.83 -11.90 -7.47
N LYS A 36 12.68 -12.18 -8.07
CA LYS A 36 12.54 -13.16 -9.17
C LYS A 36 13.08 -12.62 -10.49
N ASP A 37 12.53 -11.50 -10.96
CA ASP A 37 12.90 -10.90 -12.24
C ASP A 37 12.64 -9.37 -12.26
N PRO A 38 13.65 -8.52 -11.96
CA PRO A 38 13.46 -7.08 -11.82
C PRO A 38 13.16 -6.36 -13.14
N LYS A 39 13.27 -7.07 -14.28
CA LYS A 39 12.94 -6.54 -15.61
C LYS A 39 11.54 -6.96 -16.07
N ALA A 40 10.84 -7.81 -15.33
CA ALA A 40 9.48 -8.20 -15.65
C ALA A 40 8.56 -6.99 -15.71
N GLN A 41 7.63 -7.01 -16.68
CA GLN A 41 6.63 -5.96 -16.82
C GLN A 41 5.76 -5.87 -15.57
N GLU A 42 5.45 -7.00 -14.94
CA GLU A 42 4.74 -7.07 -13.65
C GLU A 42 5.48 -6.35 -12.52
N ALA A 43 6.81 -6.46 -12.44
CA ALA A 43 7.59 -5.74 -11.42
C ALA A 43 7.45 -4.23 -11.62
N LYS A 44 7.48 -3.75 -12.87
CA LYS A 44 7.30 -2.33 -13.20
C LYS A 44 5.87 -1.85 -12.93
N ASP A 45 4.86 -2.64 -13.28
CA ASP A 45 3.44 -2.33 -13.01
C ASP A 45 3.18 -2.23 -11.50
N ALA A 46 3.72 -3.19 -10.73
CA ALA A 46 3.61 -3.20 -9.28
C ALA A 46 4.32 -1.98 -8.65
N ILE A 47 5.50 -1.59 -9.15
CA ILE A 47 6.20 -0.37 -8.70
C ILE A 47 5.38 0.88 -9.02
N ALA A 48 4.81 0.97 -10.22
CA ALA A 48 3.98 2.10 -10.64
C ALA A 48 2.74 2.25 -9.74
N LYS A 49 2.00 1.15 -9.53
CA LYS A 49 0.88 1.12 -8.58
C LYS A 49 1.27 1.46 -7.16
N LEU A 50 2.42 0.97 -6.68
CA LEU A 50 2.90 1.29 -5.34
C LEU A 50 3.16 2.79 -5.20
N LEU A 51 3.69 3.44 -6.24
CA LEU A 51 3.94 4.88 -6.26
C LEU A 51 2.62 5.68 -6.26
N GLU A 52 1.64 5.23 -7.04
CA GLU A 52 0.31 5.85 -7.13
C GLU A 52 -0.47 5.73 -5.82
N LEU A 53 -0.49 4.53 -5.21
CA LEU A 53 -1.13 4.29 -3.92
C LEU A 53 -0.51 5.13 -2.80
N LYS A 54 0.83 5.24 -2.76
CA LYS A 54 1.52 6.10 -1.81
C LYS A 54 1.15 7.58 -1.97
N LYS A 55 0.98 8.02 -3.21
CA LYS A 55 0.57 9.39 -3.52
C LYS A 55 -0.87 9.63 -3.05
N GLN A 56 -1.78 8.71 -3.36
CA GLN A 56 -3.16 8.73 -2.86
C GLN A 56 -3.21 8.71 -1.32
N PHE A 57 -2.39 7.89 -0.66
CA PHE A 57 -2.31 7.84 0.79
C PHE A 57 -1.84 9.18 1.37
N LYS A 58 -0.81 9.78 0.77
CA LYS A 58 -0.30 11.09 1.18
C LYS A 58 -1.34 12.20 0.96
N GLU A 59 -2.07 12.17 -0.15
CA GLU A 59 -3.13 13.15 -0.42
C GLU A 59 -4.34 12.98 0.52
N THR A 60 -4.69 11.74 0.86
CA THR A 60 -5.84 11.42 1.71
C THR A 60 -5.54 11.67 3.19
N THR A 61 -4.35 11.30 3.66
CA THR A 61 -3.98 11.25 5.08
C THR A 61 -2.98 12.33 5.49
N GLY A 62 -2.33 12.99 4.53
CA GLY A 62 -1.20 13.89 4.78
C GLY A 62 0.10 13.19 5.18
N GLN A 63 0.11 11.85 5.30
CA GLN A 63 1.26 11.06 5.74
C GLN A 63 1.97 10.38 4.57
N GLU A 64 3.31 10.45 4.55
CA GLU A 64 4.11 9.84 3.49
C GLU A 64 4.49 8.40 3.86
N TYR A 65 3.90 7.42 3.19
CA TYR A 65 4.43 6.05 3.24
C TYR A 65 5.79 6.01 2.54
N LYS A 66 6.76 5.25 3.03
CA LYS A 66 8.08 5.10 2.40
C LYS A 66 8.48 3.61 2.34
N PRO A 67 8.75 3.06 1.13
CA PRO A 67 9.20 1.67 1.00
C PRO A 67 10.60 1.55 1.59
N GLY A 68 10.75 0.71 2.61
CA GLY A 68 11.98 0.59 3.41
C GLY A 68 11.96 1.38 4.73
N MET A 69 10.92 2.18 4.97
CA MET A 69 10.62 2.64 6.32
C MET A 69 9.98 1.48 7.05
N VAL A 70 10.73 0.85 7.94
CA VAL A 70 10.12 0.13 9.05
C VAL A 70 9.32 1.18 9.81
N ILE A 71 8.00 1.07 9.84
CA ILE A 71 7.15 1.86 10.72
C ILE A 71 7.25 1.11 12.06
N PRO A 72 8.05 1.55 13.04
CA PRO A 72 8.06 0.89 14.34
C PRO A 72 6.68 1.11 14.97
N ASN A 73 6.07 0.01 15.40
CA ASN A 73 4.80 -0.06 16.11
C ASN A 73 4.81 0.79 17.39
#